data_AF-A0A923UV65-F1
#
_entry.id   AF-A0A923UV65-F1
#
_cell.length_a   1.000
_cell.length_b   1.000
_cell.length_c   1.000
_cell.angle_alpha   90.00
_cell.angle_beta   90.00
_cell.angle_gamma   90.00
#
_symmetry.space_group_name_H-M   'P 1'
#
loop_
_entity.id
_entity.type
_entity.pdbx_description
1 polymer ?
#
loop_
_entity_poly.entity_id
_entity_poly.type
_entity_poly.pdbx_seq_one_letter_code
_entity_poly.pdbx_strand_id
1 'polypeptide(L)' 'SRSTDPRYTATQYALFSSLAAVPRTFINASAGYIVAETGWFLFFLICFGLALPGMLLLAKIAPWNGDQVRSAPLA' A
#
# COMPACT_ATOMS: atom_id res chain seq x y z
N SER A 1 -16.23 -20.26 -4.86
CA SER A 1 -16.31 -19.37 -6.05
C SER A 1 -15.09 -19.61 -6.91
N ARG A 2 -15.32 -20.31 -8.02
CA ARG A 2 -14.38 -20.63 -9.08
C ARG A 2 -14.21 -19.38 -9.96
N SER A 3 -13.28 -18.50 -9.61
CA SER A 3 -13.04 -17.24 -10.35
C SER A 3 -11.55 -16.94 -10.59
N THR A 4 -10.69 -17.93 -10.36
CA THR A 4 -9.25 -17.81 -10.56
C THR A 4 -8.89 -18.50 -11.87
N ASP A 5 -8.80 -17.71 -12.94
CA ASP A 5 -7.97 -18.09 -14.08
C ASP A 5 -6.59 -17.44 -13.88
N PRO A 6 -5.52 -18.23 -13.63
CA PRO A 6 -4.16 -17.73 -13.44
C PRO A 6 -3.61 -16.91 -14.62
N ARG A 7 -4.23 -16.99 -15.81
CA ARG A 7 -3.77 -16.27 -17.02
C ARG A 7 -4.02 -14.76 -16.96
N TYR A 8 -4.98 -14.28 -16.16
CA TYR A 8 -5.24 -12.85 -16.00
C TYR A 8 -4.63 -12.24 -14.74
N THR A 9 -4.06 -13.07 -13.86
CA THR A 9 -3.36 -12.61 -12.64
C THR A 9 -2.09 -11.81 -13.00
N ALA A 10 -1.41 -12.21 -14.07
CA ALA A 10 -0.27 -11.47 -14.60
C ALA A 10 -0.66 -10.03 -15.02
N THR A 11 -1.78 -9.87 -15.73
CA THR A 11 -2.27 -8.56 -16.18
C THR A 11 -2.83 -7.73 -15.02
N GLN A 12 -3.58 -8.33 -14.10
CA GLN A 12 -4.07 -7.62 -12.90
C GLN A 12 -2.92 -7.14 -12.02
N TYR A 13 -1.90 -7.98 -11.81
CA TYR A 13 -0.70 -7.58 -11.07
C TYR A 13 0.06 -6.48 -11.81
N ALA A 14 0.14 -6.54 -13.13
CA ALA A 14 0.75 -5.49 -13.94
C ALA A 14 -0.03 -4.16 -13.87
N LEU A 15 -1.37 -4.20 -13.81
CA LEU A 15 -2.22 -3.01 -13.65
C LEU A 15 -2.08 -2.41 -12.25
N PHE A 16 -2.11 -3.23 -11.19
CA PHE A 16 -1.85 -2.77 -9.82
C PHE A 16 -0.43 -2.23 -9.67
N SER A 17 0.57 -2.88 -10.28
CA SER A 17 1.96 -2.45 -10.29
C SER A 17 2.13 -1.12 -11.04
N SER A 18 1.48 -0.97 -12.20
CA SER A 18 1.46 0.29 -12.96
C SER A 18 0.81 1.40 -12.16
N LEU A 19 -0.32 1.12 -11.49
CA LEU A 19 -1.00 2.07 -10.62
C LEU A 19 -0.15 2.45 -9.40
N ALA A 20 0.62 1.52 -8.84
CA ALA A 20 1.58 1.78 -7.76
C ALA A 20 2.82 2.57 -8.22
N ALA A 21 3.21 2.44 -9.50
CA ALA A 21 4.33 3.17 -10.08
C ALA A 21 4.02 4.65 -10.34
N VAL A 22 2.75 5.00 -10.64
CA VAL A 22 2.31 6.39 -10.88
C VAL A 22 2.65 7.32 -9.71
N PRO A 23 2.24 7.06 -8.45
CA PRO A 23 2.56 7.94 -7.34
C PRO A 23 4.08 8.04 -7.11
N ARG A 24 4.84 6.96 -7.32
CA ARG A 24 6.31 7.01 -7.23
C ARG A 24 6.90 7.97 -8.27
N THR A 25 6.46 7.90 -9.52
CA THR A 25 6.99 8.77 -10.59
C THR A 25 6.54 10.21 -10.39
N PHE A 26 5.27 10.42 -10.01
CA PHE A 26 4.75 11.75 -9.71
C PHE A 26 5.48 12.40 -8.55
N ILE A 27 5.62 11.70 -7.42
CA ILE A 27 6.31 12.22 -6.24
C ILE A 27 7.78 12.50 -6.56
N ASN A 28 8.49 11.61 -7.27
CA ASN A 28 9.89 11.86 -7.65
C ASN A 28 10.03 13.06 -8.60
N ALA A 29 9.13 13.21 -9.58
CA ALA A 29 9.14 14.36 -10.49
C ALA A 29 8.78 15.67 -9.77
N SER A 30 7.79 15.64 -8.87
CA SER A 30 7.35 16.82 -8.13
C SER A 30 8.24 17.16 -6.94
N ALA A 31 8.98 16.20 -6.38
CA ALA A 31 9.81 16.38 -5.18
C ALA A 31 10.88 17.45 -5.39
N GLY A 32 11.49 17.52 -6.58
CA GLY A 32 12.49 18.56 -6.89
C GLY A 32 11.91 19.97 -6.80
N TYR A 33 10.71 20.18 -7.34
CA TYR A 33 10.03 21.47 -7.29
C TYR A 33 9.52 21.79 -5.87
N ILE A 34 8.91 20.82 -5.19
CA ILE A 34 8.37 20.98 -3.84
C ILE A 34 9.48 21.26 -2.82
N VAL A 35 10.61 20.55 -2.89
CA VAL A 35 11.76 20.75 -1.98
C VAL A 35 12.46 22.08 -2.27
N ALA A 36 12.46 22.56 -3.52
CA ALA A 36 13.03 23.87 -3.84
C ALA A 36 12.28 25.02 -3.14
N GLU A 37 10.95 24.94 -3.05
CA GLU A 37 10.10 25.96 -2.43
C GLU A 37 9.92 25.76 -0.91
N THR A 38 9.80 24.51 -0.44
CA THR A 38 9.46 24.19 0.97
C THR A 38 10.64 23.71 1.81
N GLY A 39 11.75 23.33 1.18
CA GLY A 39 12.89 22.72 1.83
C GLY A 39 12.68 21.25 2.22
N TRP A 40 13.78 20.58 2.55
CA TRP A 40 13.78 19.14 2.91
C TRP A 40 12.95 18.84 4.16
N PHE A 41 12.92 19.77 5.13
CA PHE A 41 12.22 19.56 6.40
C PHE A 41 10.70 19.39 6.22
N LEU A 42 10.05 20.30 5.49
CA LEU A 42 8.61 20.22 5.22
C LEU A 42 8.25 19.02 4.35
N PHE A 43 9.10 18.67 3.37
CA PHE A 43 8.89 17.48 2.53
C PHE A 43 8.78 16.19 3.36
N PHE A 44 9.69 15.97 4.31
CA PHE A 44 9.62 14.81 5.21
C PHE A 44 8.39 14.85 6.12
N LEU A 45 8.01 16.03 6.59
CA LEU A 45 6.85 16.23 7.46
C LEU A 45 5.53 15.93 6.72
N ILE A 46 5.43 16.35 5.46
CA ILE A 46 4.30 16.01 4.58
C ILE A 46 4.26 14.50 4.33
N CYS A 47 5.39 13.87 4.02
CA CYS A 47 5.48 12.42 3.82
C CYS A 47 5.04 11.64 5.06
N PHE A 48 5.49 12.07 6.24
CA PHE A 48 5.05 11.52 7.52
C PHE A 48 3.54 11.69 7.73
N GLY A 49 3.03 12.90 7.45
CA GLY A 49 1.60 13.20 7.50
C GLY A 49 0.74 12.33 6.57
N LEU A 50 1.23 12.05 5.35
CA LEU A 50 0.57 11.16 4.39
C LEU A 50 0.62 9.69 4.80
N ALA A 51 1.64 9.26 5.55
CA ALA A 51 1.74 7.89 6.03
C ALA A 51 0.73 7.58 7.15
N LEU A 52 0.42 8.57 8.00
CA LEU A 52 -0.53 8.45 9.11
C LEU A 52 -1.93 7.94 8.71
N PRO A 53 -2.64 8.52 7.71
CA PRO A 53 -3.95 8.03 7.30
C PRO A 53 -3.88 6.61 6.72
N GLY A 54 -2.79 6.24 6.04
CA GLY A 54 -2.57 4.87 5.57
C GLY A 54 -2.44 3.86 6.72
N MET A 55 -1.67 4.20 7.75
CA MET A 55 -1.55 3.38 8.96
C MET A 55 -2.87 3.32 9.75
N LEU A 56 -3.62 4.42 9.82
CA LEU A 56 -4.91 4.47 10.50
C LEU A 56 -5.95 3.57 9.81
N LEU A 57 -5.89 3.46 8.47
CA LEU A 57 -6.75 2.56 7.70
C LEU A 57 -6.52 1.10 8.09
N LEU A 58 -5.27 0.69 8.36
CA LEU A 58 -4.95 -0.66 8.83
C LEU A 58 -5.61 -0.95 10.17
N ALA A 59 -5.66 -0.01 11.11
CA ALA A 59 -6.33 -0.24 12.39
C ALA A 59 -7.85 -0.46 12.23
N LYS A 60 -8.47 0.14 11.21
CA LYS A 60 -9.91 -0.04 10.90
C LYS A 60 -10.20 -1.30 10.09
N ILE A 61 -9.29 -1.71 9.21
CA ILE A 61 -9.49 -2.82 8.26
C ILE A 61 -8.85 -4.12 8.71
N ALA A 62 -7.82 -4.10 9.56
CA ALA A 62 -7.19 -5.32 10.06
C ALA A 62 -8.20 -6.12 10.91
N PRO A 63 -8.63 -7.31 10.45
CA PRO A 63 -9.40 -8.21 11.27
C PRO A 63 -8.42 -8.89 12.22
N TRP A 64 -8.19 -8.27 13.38
CA TRP A 64 -7.38 -8.85 14.47
C TRP A 64 -8.01 -10.12 15.06
N ASN A 65 -9.23 -10.48 14.65
CA ASN A 65 -9.93 -11.68 15.08
C ASN A 65 -9.65 -12.84 14.11
N GLY A 66 -8.39 -13.29 14.06
CA GLY A 66 -8.06 -14.59 13.50
C GLY A 66 -8.52 -15.66 14.47
N ASP A 67 -9.58 -16.39 14.10
CA ASP A 67 -10.07 -17.52 14.87
C ASP A 67 -8.93 -18.49 15.20
N GLN A 68 -8.86 -18.82 16.49
CA GLN A 68 -7.94 -19.76 17.10
C GLN A 68 -7.73 -20.98 16.20
N VAL A 69 -6.46 -21.27 15.88
CA VAL A 69 -6.00 -22.52 15.29
C VAL A 69 -6.57 -23.67 16.13
N ARG A 70 -7.72 -24.21 15.71
CA ARG A 70 -8.33 -25.35 16.39
C ARG A 70 -7.46 -26.55 16.08
N SER A 71 -6.72 -26.95 17.11
CA SER A 71 -6.04 -28.21 17.26
C SER A 71 -6.94 -29.37 16.80
N ALA A 72 -6.42 -30.20 15.90
CA ALA A 72 -6.87 -31.58 15.80
C ALA A 72 -5.67 -32.46 15.38
N PRO A 73 -4.98 -33.10 16.34
CA PRO A 73 -4.23 -34.31 16.04
C PRO A 73 -5.25 -35.43 15.79
N LEU A 74 -5.29 -35.97 14.58
CA LEU A 74 -5.98 -37.23 14.32
C LEU A 74 -4.91 -38.32 14.19
N ALA A 75 -4.57 -38.88 15.36
CA ALA A 75 -4.10 -40.25 15.48
C ALA A 75 -5.27 -41.22 15.22
#